data_AF-A0A815A9C4-F1
#
_entry.id   AF-A0A815A9C4-F1
#
_cell.length_a   1.000
_cell.length_b   1.000
_cell.length_c   1.000
_cell.angle_alpha   90.00
_cell.angle_beta   90.00
_cell.angle_gamma   90.00
#
_symmetry.space_group_name_H-M   'P 1'
#
loop_
_entity.id
_entity.type
_entity.pdbx_description
1 polymer ?
#
loop_
_entity_poly.entity_id
_entity_poly.type
_entity_poly.pdbx_seq_one_letter_code
_entity_poly.pdbx_strand_id
1 'polypeptide(L)'
;MIEHRYNITQNGPRGQYPVTEPCKRPPRLCRQGYACPQYHNPRDRRRNPSIFKYKSTPCPHVKQSDEWIDPTVCDAGDSCKYCHTRTEQQFHPEIYKSTKCNDVSVTGYCPRGPFCAFAHIERMY
;
A
#
# COMPACT_ATOMS: atom_id res chain seq x y z
N MET A 1 -18.65 -13.32 -14.10
CA MET A 1 -18.80 -11.87 -13.88
C MET A 1 -17.48 -11.34 -13.33
N ILE A 2 -16.70 -10.59 -14.13
CA ILE A 2 -15.72 -9.53 -13.78
C ILE A 2 -14.98 -9.28 -15.11
N GLU A 3 -15.59 -8.47 -15.98
CA GLU A 3 -15.13 -8.15 -17.34
C GLU A 3 -14.60 -6.70 -17.46
N HIS A 4 -14.26 -6.04 -16.35
CA HIS A 4 -13.70 -4.70 -16.42
C HIS A 4 -12.47 -4.59 -15.53
N ARG A 5 -11.34 -5.08 -16.05
CA ARG A 5 -10.06 -4.43 -15.81
C ARG A 5 -10.24 -3.00 -16.31
N TYR A 6 -10.57 -2.07 -15.40
CA TYR A 6 -10.58 -0.66 -15.72
C TYR A 6 -9.27 -0.33 -16.43
N ASN A 7 -9.33 0.26 -17.63
CA ASN A 7 -8.18 0.75 -18.37
C ASN A 7 -7.56 1.92 -17.60
N ILE A 8 -6.88 1.60 -16.50
CA ILE A 8 -6.18 2.53 -15.63
C ILE A 8 -4.80 2.66 -16.25
N THR A 9 -4.54 3.79 -16.89
CA THR A 9 -3.19 4.15 -17.30
C THR A 9 -2.29 4.04 -16.07
N GLN A 10 -1.22 3.27 -16.22
CA GLN A 10 -0.26 2.92 -15.18
C GLN A 10 0.65 4.10 -14.81
N ASN A 11 0.08 5.30 -14.69
CA ASN A 11 0.80 6.55 -14.45
C ASN A 11 1.12 6.76 -12.96
N GLY A 12 1.41 5.67 -12.25
CA GLY A 12 2.21 5.69 -11.04
C GLY A 12 3.47 4.89 -11.35
N PRO A 13 4.68 5.45 -11.23
CA PRO A 13 5.90 4.72 -11.58
C PRO A 13 5.94 3.38 -10.85
N ARG A 14 5.94 2.30 -11.64
CA ARG A 14 6.16 0.91 -11.22
C ARG A 14 7.54 0.82 -10.55
N GLY A 15 7.65 1.28 -9.30
CA GLY A 15 8.94 1.38 -8.60
C GLY A 15 9.07 2.45 -7.51
N GLN A 16 8.16 3.41 -7.34
CA GLN A 16 8.31 4.48 -6.33
C GLN A 16 7.71 4.20 -4.94
N TYR A 17 7.41 2.95 -4.60
CA TYR A 17 6.98 2.62 -3.24
C TYR A 17 8.04 1.82 -2.46
N PRO A 18 9.24 2.38 -2.18
CA PRO A 18 10.26 1.73 -1.38
C PRO A 18 10.02 1.97 0.11
N VAL A 19 8.95 1.40 0.67
CA VAL A 19 8.77 1.36 2.14
C VAL A 19 9.62 0.25 2.76
N THR A 20 10.81 0.02 2.17
CA THR A 20 11.82 -0.96 2.55
C THR A 20 12.93 -0.36 3.40
N GLU A 21 13.10 0.97 3.37
CA GLU A 21 14.10 1.70 4.17
C GLU A 21 13.44 2.66 5.16
N PRO A 22 14.07 2.87 6.34
CA PRO A 22 13.59 3.83 7.31
C PRO A 22 13.76 5.26 6.79
N CYS A 23 12.77 6.10 7.06
CA CYS A 23 12.78 7.50 6.65
C CYS A 23 13.90 8.26 7.38
N LYS A 24 14.79 8.89 6.60
CA LYS A 24 15.91 9.71 7.15
C LYS A 24 15.55 11.18 7.32
N ARG A 25 14.38 11.61 6.83
CA ARG A 25 13.95 13.01 6.92
C ARG A 25 13.53 13.34 8.35
N PRO A 26 13.93 14.51 8.90
CA PRO A 26 13.48 14.91 10.22
C PRO A 26 11.94 15.08 10.24
N PRO A 27 11.25 14.80 11.37
CA PRO A 27 9.79 14.78 11.44
C PRO A 27 9.11 16.08 10.95
N ARG A 28 9.75 17.24 11.11
CA ARG A 28 9.22 18.52 10.62
C ARG A 28 9.17 18.62 9.08
N LEU A 29 10.00 17.84 8.38
CA LEU A 29 10.11 17.81 6.93
C LEU A 29 9.43 16.58 6.29
N CYS A 30 8.88 15.67 7.11
CA CYS A 30 8.15 14.51 6.63
C CYS A 30 6.84 14.40 7.40
N ARG A 31 5.70 14.57 6.72
CA ARG A 31 4.37 14.48 7.34
C ARG A 31 3.95 13.06 7.75
N GLN A 32 4.89 12.11 7.88
CA GLN A 32 4.68 10.76 8.42
C GLN A 32 3.41 10.06 7.92
N GLY A 33 3.13 10.18 6.62
CA GLY A 33 1.89 9.72 6.02
C GLY A 33 2.09 9.08 4.66
N TYR A 34 0.98 8.82 3.96
CA TYR A 34 0.93 8.15 2.66
C TYR A 34 1.84 8.77 1.58
N ALA A 35 2.23 10.04 1.72
CA ALA A 35 3.12 10.74 0.80
C ALA A 35 4.62 10.49 1.04
N CYS A 36 4.98 9.77 2.11
CA CYS A 36 6.36 9.38 2.35
C CYS A 36 6.66 8.03 1.66
N PRO A 37 7.67 7.96 0.78
CA PRO A 37 8.06 6.69 0.17
C PRO A 37 8.77 5.74 1.14
N GLN A 38 9.21 6.19 2.32
CA GLN A 38 9.99 5.43 3.33
C GLN A 38 9.16 5.15 4.60
N TYR A 39 9.48 4.09 5.37
CA TYR A 39 8.73 3.75 6.60
C TYR A 39 9.23 4.54 7.80
N HIS A 40 8.35 4.83 8.76
CA HIS A 40 8.72 5.48 10.03
C HIS A 40 8.65 4.52 11.22
N ASN A 41 7.97 3.40 11.06
CA ASN A 41 7.84 2.34 12.06
C ASN A 41 7.57 1.00 11.33
N PRO A 42 7.66 -0.15 12.04
CA PRO A 42 7.39 -1.46 11.44
C PRO A 42 6.00 -1.59 10.82
N ARG A 43 4.98 -0.89 11.35
CA ARG A 43 3.59 -0.93 10.85
C ARG A 43 3.40 -0.23 9.51
N ASP A 44 4.33 0.65 9.13
CA ASP A 44 4.35 1.32 7.82
C ASP A 44 5.20 0.58 6.78
N ARG A 45 6.03 -0.39 7.21
CA ARG A 45 6.96 -1.12 6.35
C ARG A 45 6.20 -1.95 5.31
N ARG A 46 6.75 -1.99 4.09
CA ARG A 46 6.28 -2.83 2.99
C ARG A 46 7.45 -3.65 2.45
N ARG A 47 7.37 -4.97 2.58
CA ARG A 47 8.30 -5.88 1.92
C ARG A 47 8.13 -5.81 0.41
N ASN A 48 9.24 -5.74 -0.32
CA ASN A 48 9.23 -5.69 -1.78
C ASN A 48 8.69 -7.02 -2.34
N PRO A 49 7.54 -7.04 -3.04
CA PRO A 49 6.94 -8.29 -3.57
C PRO A 49 7.79 -8.97 -4.66
N SER A 50 8.76 -8.26 -5.25
CA SER A 50 9.74 -8.87 -6.16
C SER A 50 10.75 -9.74 -5.42
N ILE A 51 11.10 -9.39 -4.18
CA ILE A 51 12.08 -10.07 -3.33
C ILE A 51 11.39 -11.08 -2.40
N PHE A 52 10.37 -10.63 -1.67
CA PHE A 52 9.62 -11.42 -0.71
C PHE A 52 8.29 -11.85 -1.33
N LYS A 53 8.08 -13.15 -1.50
CA LYS A 53 6.81 -13.68 -2.04
C LYS A 53 5.81 -13.89 -0.91
N TYR A 54 4.80 -13.02 -0.86
CA TYR A 54 3.64 -13.09 0.03
C TYR A 54 2.35 -12.89 -0.76
N LYS A 55 1.23 -13.37 -0.21
CA LYS A 55 -0.14 -13.21 -0.74
C LYS A 55 -0.75 -11.90 -0.25
N SER A 56 -1.76 -11.40 -0.96
CA SER A 56 -2.58 -10.24 -0.57
C SER A 56 -3.39 -10.43 0.72
N THR A 57 -3.55 -11.67 1.17
CA THR A 57 -4.25 -12.02 2.42
C THR A 57 -3.42 -11.58 3.65
N PRO A 58 -4.03 -10.92 4.66
CA PRO A 58 -3.35 -10.58 5.90
C PRO A 58 -2.88 -11.80 6.68
N CYS A 59 -1.75 -11.69 7.37
CA CYS A 59 -1.29 -12.72 8.30
C CYS A 59 -2.20 -12.73 9.53
N PRO A 60 -2.73 -13.90 9.95
CA PRO A 60 -3.64 -13.98 11.09
C PRO A 60 -2.99 -13.61 12.42
N HIS A 61 -1.66 -13.70 12.53
CA HIS A 61 -0.93 -13.33 13.74
C HIS A 61 -0.83 -11.81 13.91
N VAL A 62 -0.77 -11.06 12.82
CA VAL A 62 -0.53 -9.59 12.84
C VAL A 62 -1.78 -8.77 12.51
N LYS A 63 -2.82 -9.42 11.97
CA LYS A 63 -4.14 -8.82 11.79
C LYS A 63 -5.16 -9.67 12.54
N GLN A 64 -5.59 -9.18 13.68
CA GLN A 64 -6.59 -9.83 14.52
C GLN A 64 -7.89 -9.04 14.39
N SER A 65 -8.96 -9.70 13.94
CA SER A 65 -10.19 -9.01 13.55
C SER A 65 -9.88 -7.92 12.51
N ASP A 66 -10.29 -6.68 12.75
CA ASP A 66 -10.02 -5.54 11.87
C ASP A 66 -8.80 -4.69 12.28
N GLU A 67 -8.10 -5.07 13.35
CA GLU A 67 -6.93 -4.34 13.86
C GLU A 67 -5.62 -4.90 13.32
N TRP A 68 -4.73 -4.01 12.88
CA TRP A 68 -3.35 -4.33 12.56
C TRP A 68 -2.47 -4.07 13.79
N ILE A 69 -1.80 -5.11 14.26
CA ILE A 69 -0.87 -5.05 15.38
C ILE A 69 0.59 -5.05 14.89
N ASP A 70 1.55 -5.12 15.81
CA ASP A 70 2.97 -5.05 15.46
C ASP A 70 3.41 -6.27 14.63
N PRO A 71 4.03 -6.10 13.45
CA PRO A 71 4.52 -7.20 12.62
C PRO A 71 5.52 -8.15 13.30
N THR A 72 6.22 -7.69 14.35
CA THR A 72 7.22 -8.47 15.09
C THR A 72 6.62 -9.63 15.87
N VAL A 73 5.29 -9.67 16.08
CA VAL A 73 4.60 -10.79 16.74
C VAL A 73 4.52 -12.05 15.86
N CYS A 74 4.85 -11.96 14.57
CA CYS A 74 4.88 -13.11 13.68
C CYS A 74 6.29 -13.70 13.63
N ASP A 75 6.45 -14.92 14.16
CA ASP A 75 7.74 -15.62 14.20
C ASP A 75 8.33 -15.91 12.83
N ALA A 76 7.50 -15.99 11.78
CA ALA A 76 7.96 -16.17 10.41
C ALA A 76 8.65 -14.92 9.83
N GLY A 77 8.50 -13.75 10.48
CA GLY A 77 9.13 -12.50 10.08
C GLY A 77 8.96 -12.19 8.59
N ASP A 78 10.04 -11.80 7.93
CA ASP A 78 10.02 -11.47 6.50
C ASP A 78 9.72 -12.68 5.59
N SER A 79 9.93 -13.90 6.08
CA SER A 79 9.62 -15.15 5.36
C SER A 79 8.13 -15.49 5.35
N CYS A 80 7.30 -14.78 6.14
CA CYS A 80 5.86 -14.99 6.17
C CYS A 80 5.23 -14.78 4.79
N LYS A 81 4.34 -15.70 4.39
CA LYS A 81 3.68 -15.71 3.09
C LYS A 81 2.42 -14.83 3.01
N TYR A 82 2.16 -14.01 4.03
CA TYR A 82 0.97 -13.18 4.15
C TYR A 82 1.35 -11.73 4.46
N CYS A 83 0.48 -10.77 4.16
CA CYS A 83 0.72 -9.36 4.45
C CYS A 83 0.82 -9.09 5.96
N HIS A 84 1.78 -8.26 6.33
CA HIS A 84 2.05 -7.85 7.71
C HIS A 84 1.60 -6.43 8.03
N THR A 85 1.32 -5.62 7.02
CA THR A 85 0.82 -4.26 7.21
C THR A 85 -0.33 -3.95 6.26
N ARG A 86 -1.14 -2.95 6.63
CA ARG A 86 -2.16 -2.38 5.73
C ARG A 86 -1.53 -1.93 4.41
N THR A 87 -0.32 -1.35 4.48
CA THR A 87 0.43 -0.90 3.30
C THR A 87 0.83 -2.07 2.40
N GLU A 88 1.29 -3.20 2.94
CA GLU A 88 1.56 -4.41 2.14
C GLU A 88 0.32 -4.89 1.41
N GLN A 89 -0.84 -4.91 2.08
CA GLN A 89 -2.08 -5.34 1.48
C GLN A 89 -2.58 -4.36 0.39
N GLN A 90 -2.68 -3.07 0.71
CA GLN A 90 -3.23 -2.06 -0.21
C GLN A 90 -2.37 -1.88 -1.48
N PHE A 91 -1.06 -2.05 -1.36
CA PHE A 91 -0.11 -1.94 -2.46
C PHE A 91 0.40 -3.31 -2.93
N HIS A 92 -0.31 -4.40 -2.59
CA HIS A 92 -0.05 -5.71 -3.17
C HIS A 92 -0.37 -5.68 -4.67
N PRO A 93 0.42 -6.31 -5.57
CA PRO A 93 0.17 -6.28 -7.01
C PRO A 93 -1.24 -6.69 -7.44
N GLU A 94 -1.88 -7.60 -6.71
CA GLU A 94 -3.25 -8.07 -6.97
C GLU A 94 -4.34 -7.10 -6.47
N ILE A 95 -4.02 -6.23 -5.51
CA ILE A 95 -4.99 -5.36 -4.83
C ILE A 95 -4.87 -3.91 -5.31
N TYR A 96 -3.64 -3.47 -5.59
CA TYR A 96 -3.34 -2.10 -5.98
C TYR A 96 -4.18 -1.70 -7.19
N LYS A 97 -4.92 -0.59 -7.04
CA LYS A 97 -5.81 -0.02 -8.08
C LYS A 97 -6.92 -0.94 -8.56
N SER A 98 -7.22 -2.04 -7.86
CA SER A 98 -8.33 -2.95 -8.23
C SER A 98 -9.72 -2.35 -8.00
N THR A 99 -9.83 -1.40 -7.07
CA THR A 99 -11.11 -0.75 -6.70
C THR A 99 -11.05 0.75 -6.95
N LYS A 100 -12.16 1.34 -7.40
CA LYS A 100 -12.29 2.80 -7.62
C LYS A 100 -12.08 3.58 -6.32
N CYS A 101 -11.44 4.74 -6.42
CA CYS A 101 -11.29 5.66 -5.31
C CYS A 101 -12.60 6.40 -5.05
N ASN A 102 -13.14 6.21 -3.85
CA ASN A 102 -14.36 6.88 -3.43
C ASN A 102 -14.19 8.42 -3.40
N ASP A 103 -13.05 8.92 -2.91
CA ASP A 103 -12.81 10.38 -2.79
C ASP A 103 -12.90 11.09 -4.14
N VAL A 104 -12.28 10.51 -5.19
CA VAL A 104 -12.37 11.05 -6.55
C VAL A 104 -13.79 10.91 -7.09
N SER A 105 -14.46 9.78 -6.79
CA SER A 105 -15.82 9.53 -7.29
C SER A 105 -16.85 10.51 -6.71
N VAL A 106 -16.68 10.90 -5.45
CA VAL A 106 -17.63 11.75 -4.72
C VAL A 106 -17.27 13.23 -4.83
N THR A 107 -16.00 13.58 -4.70
CA THR A 107 -15.55 14.98 -4.59
C THR A 107 -14.77 15.48 -5.82
N GLY A 108 -14.39 14.57 -6.73
CA GLY A 108 -13.48 14.88 -7.83
C GLY A 108 -12.01 15.01 -7.41
N TYR A 109 -11.69 14.95 -6.12
CA TYR A 109 -10.35 15.14 -5.57
C TYR A 109 -9.99 14.03 -4.59
N CYS A 110 -8.74 13.57 -4.62
CA CYS A 110 -8.22 12.68 -3.59
C CYS A 110 -6.97 13.29 -2.96
N PRO A 111 -6.96 13.53 -1.62
CA PRO A 111 -5.81 14.13 -0.94
C PRO A 111 -4.57 13.21 -0.98
N ARG A 112 -4.76 11.92 -1.26
CA ARG A 112 -3.67 10.95 -1.44
C ARG A 112 -2.96 11.08 -2.79
N GLY A 113 -3.61 11.70 -3.78
CA GLY A 113 -3.06 11.93 -5.11
C GLY A 113 -2.39 10.67 -5.69
N PRO A 114 -1.12 10.74 -6.13
CA PRO A 114 -0.41 9.61 -6.74
C PRO A 114 -0.11 8.47 -5.76
N PHE A 115 -0.21 8.71 -4.44
CA PHE A 115 -0.02 7.71 -3.39
C PHE A 115 -1.31 6.99 -3.00
N CYS A 116 -2.44 7.28 -3.66
CA CYS A 116 -3.67 6.55 -3.40
C CYS A 116 -3.52 5.09 -3.88
N ALA A 117 -3.90 4.12 -3.05
CA ALA A 117 -3.95 2.71 -3.45
C ALA A 117 -5.15 2.37 -4.35
N PHE A 118 -6.15 3.25 -4.44
CA PHE A 118 -7.37 3.07 -5.22
C PHE A 118 -7.28 3.74 -6.60
N ALA A 119 -8.04 3.24 -7.58
CA ALA A 119 -8.03 3.73 -8.94
C ALA A 119 -8.62 5.14 -9.04
N HIS A 120 -7.90 6.05 -9.70
CA HIS A 120 -8.41 7.35 -10.11
C HIS A 120 -8.74 7.25 -11.60
N ILE A 121 -9.90 7.77 -12.02
CA ILE A 121 -10.21 7.90 -13.44
C ILE A 121 -9.49 9.16 -13.92
N GLU A 122 -8.37 8.99 -14.62
CA GLU A 122 -7.66 10.10 -15.25
C GLU A 122 -8.52 10.59 -16.42
N ARG A 123 -8.91 11.87 -16.42
CA ARG A 123 -9.46 12.49 -17.63
C ARG A 123 -8.29 12.64 -18.60
N MET A 124 -8.17 11.70 -19.53
CA MET A 124 -7.35 11.85 -20.74
C MET A 124 -7.95 13.04 -21.51
N TYR A 125 -7.28 14.20 -21.45
CA TYR A 125 -7.49 15.28 -22.41
C TYR A 125 -6.46 15.14 -23.52
#